data_AF-A0A9R1EUU6-F1
#
_entry.id   AF-A0A9R1EUU6-F1
#
_cell.length_a   1.000
_cell.length_b   1.000
_cell.length_c   1.000
_cell.angle_alpha   90.00
_cell.angle_beta   90.00
_cell.angle_gamma   90.00
#
_symmetry.space_group_name_H-M   'P 1'
#
loop_
_entity.id
_entity.type
_entity.pdbx_description
1 polymer ?
#
loop_
_entity_poly.entity_id
_entity_poly.type
_entity_poly.pdbx_seq_one_letter_code
_entity_poly.pdbx_strand_id
1 'polypeptide(L)'
;MDVVLIQSEIPPFYCIYSCKRAARFLPFRSAFLTPTPPRTKTQQAARLGTLLAGMACSHLAAASSPAAACTTLRARATSPVAGFARLPATLHPESGGLALRGRRAVTPVVVAAETAAAAPVADRDGTPAAVKQPIIVIDNYDSFTYNLCQYMGELGLNFEVYRNDELTIEEVKRMKPRGILISPGPGEPQDSGISLQTVLELGPTIPIFGVCMGLQCIGEAFGGKIIRVPSGVMHGKSSPVYYDEVLGKSIFEGLSNPFTAARYHSLVIEEESFPHDELEVTAWTEDGLVMAARHKKYTHIQGVQFHPESIITPEGKRIILNFARYVEEFEKQTSEGK
;
A
#
# COMPACT_ATOMS: atom_id res chain seq x y z
N MET A 1 -2.74 49.77 -2.49
CA MET A 1 -3.24 49.75 -3.87
C MET A 1 -3.11 48.32 -4.34
N ASP A 2 -4.28 47.73 -4.52
CA ASP A 2 -4.56 46.31 -4.44
C ASP A 2 -4.03 45.52 -5.64
N VAL A 3 -3.41 44.37 -5.34
CA VAL A 3 -3.13 43.35 -6.35
C VAL A 3 -4.40 42.51 -6.48
N VAL A 4 -5.10 42.70 -7.60
CA VAL A 4 -6.28 41.95 -7.98
C VAL A 4 -5.87 40.49 -8.24
N LEU A 5 -6.23 39.60 -7.30
CA LEU A 5 -6.23 38.15 -7.52
C LEU A 5 -7.44 37.80 -8.39
N ILE A 6 -7.18 37.45 -9.65
CA ILE A 6 -8.17 36.81 -10.51
C ILE A 6 -8.40 35.40 -9.94
N GLN A 7 -9.55 35.23 -9.26
CA GLN A 7 -10.08 33.92 -8.90
C GLN A 7 -10.46 33.20 -10.19
N SER A 8 -9.62 32.26 -10.63
CA SER A 8 -10.06 31.22 -11.57
C SER A 8 -10.90 30.21 -10.77
N GLU A 9 -12.21 30.25 -10.95
CA GLU A 9 -13.15 29.23 -10.48
C GLU A 9 -12.86 27.90 -11.18
N ILE A 10 -12.03 27.07 -10.56
CA ILE A 10 -11.95 25.63 -10.84
C ILE A 10 -12.68 24.95 -9.70
N PRO A 11 -13.76 24.17 -9.94
CA PRO A 11 -14.46 23.49 -8.87
C PRO A 11 -13.52 22.47 -8.22
N PRO A 12 -13.50 22.35 -6.88
CA PRO A 12 -12.72 21.33 -6.20
C PRO A 12 -13.30 19.96 -6.56
N PHE A 13 -12.57 19.20 -7.36
CA PHE A 13 -12.80 17.75 -7.50
C PHE A 13 -12.43 17.10 -6.16
N TYR A 14 -13.42 16.98 -5.27
CA TYR A 14 -13.29 16.14 -4.10
C TYR A 14 -13.21 14.68 -4.57
N CYS A 15 -12.03 14.08 -4.45
CA CYS A 15 -11.88 12.64 -4.50
C CYS A 15 -12.60 12.07 -3.27
N ILE A 16 -13.89 11.71 -3.43
CA ILE A 16 -14.61 11.01 -2.38
C ILE A 16 -13.97 9.62 -2.30
N TYR A 17 -13.20 9.41 -1.24
CA TYR A 17 -12.80 8.08 -0.77
C TYR A 17 -14.07 7.34 -0.32
N SER A 18 -14.91 6.95 -1.28
CA SER A 18 -16.14 6.23 -1.01
C SER A 18 -15.76 4.77 -0.87
N CYS A 19 -15.44 4.38 0.36
CA CYS A 19 -15.37 2.99 0.76
C CYS A 19 -16.73 2.35 0.44
N LYS A 20 -16.84 1.63 -0.67
CA LYS A 20 -18.09 1.01 -1.15
C LYS A 20 -18.45 -0.24 -0.30
N ARG A 21 -18.46 -0.16 1.04
CA ARG A 21 -19.24 -1.05 1.93
C ARG A 21 -19.21 -0.63 3.41
N ALA A 22 -20.34 -0.05 3.85
CA ALA A 22 -20.94 -0.05 5.19
C ALA A 22 -20.08 0.28 6.44
N ALA A 23 -20.25 1.50 6.96
CA ALA A 23 -20.36 1.73 8.40
C ALA A 23 -21.55 2.66 8.69
N ARG A 24 -22.55 2.14 9.42
CA ARG A 24 -23.66 2.94 9.95
C ARG A 24 -23.10 3.92 10.99
N PHE A 25 -23.01 5.20 10.66
CA PHE A 25 -22.78 6.25 11.65
C PHE A 25 -24.10 6.59 12.37
N LEU A 26 -24.15 6.37 13.68
CA LEU A 26 -25.11 6.99 14.59
C LEU A 26 -24.74 8.48 14.74
N PRO A 27 -25.70 9.42 14.78
CA PRO A 27 -25.39 10.83 14.91
C PRO A 27 -24.94 11.14 16.35
N PHE A 28 -23.70 11.61 16.50
CA PHE A 28 -23.20 12.18 17.75
C PHE A 28 -23.79 13.60 17.89
N ARG A 29 -24.62 13.82 18.92
CA ARG A 29 -25.10 15.16 19.28
C ARG A 29 -23.94 15.98 19.86
N SER A 30 -23.70 17.15 19.28
CA SER A 30 -22.76 18.16 19.80
C SER A 30 -23.29 18.75 21.11
N ALA A 31 -22.55 18.57 22.21
CA ALA A 31 -22.70 19.40 23.40
C ALA A 31 -21.63 20.49 23.35
N PHE A 32 -22.07 21.74 23.23
CA PHE A 32 -21.23 22.93 23.37
C PHE A 32 -20.68 23.02 24.79
N LEU A 33 -19.35 23.07 24.93
CA LEU A 33 -18.66 23.52 26.14
C LEU A 33 -17.89 24.80 25.79
N THR A 34 -18.26 25.89 26.46
CA THR A 34 -17.62 27.20 26.36
C THR A 34 -16.27 27.22 27.09
N PRO A 35 -15.31 28.06 26.66
CA PRO A 35 -13.98 28.11 27.26
C PRO A 35 -13.95 28.99 28.52
N THR A 36 -13.29 28.51 29.59
CA THR A 36 -12.92 29.33 30.76
C THR A 36 -11.47 29.85 30.65
N PRO A 37 -11.17 31.07 31.13
CA PRO A 37 -9.88 31.75 30.92
C PRO A 37 -8.79 31.32 31.92
N PRO A 38 -7.49 31.63 31.66
CA PRO A 38 -6.37 31.08 32.40
C PRO A 38 -6.12 31.82 33.73
N ARG A 39 -5.65 31.10 34.75
CA ARG A 39 -5.10 31.70 35.99
C ARG A 39 -3.60 31.41 36.13
N THR A 40 -2.89 32.43 36.57
CA THR A 40 -1.43 32.56 36.69
C THR A 40 -0.85 31.89 37.94
N LYS A 41 0.47 31.64 37.89
CA LYS A 41 1.35 31.21 39.00
C LYS A 41 1.14 32.06 40.25
N THR A 42 1.02 31.42 41.42
CA THR A 42 1.61 31.72 42.76
C THR A 42 0.74 31.07 43.86
N GLN A 43 1.38 30.50 44.89
CA GLN A 43 0.86 29.83 46.12
C GLN A 43 0.53 28.33 45.97
N GLN A 44 0.95 27.38 46.81
CA GLN A 44 1.79 27.29 48.02
C GLN A 44 1.96 25.75 48.21
N ALA A 45 3.14 25.16 48.10
CA ALA A 45 4.04 24.83 49.21
C ALA A 45 3.35 24.35 50.51
N ALA A 46 3.36 23.03 50.76
CA ALA A 46 3.75 22.39 52.04
C ALA A 46 3.35 20.91 52.08
N ARG A 47 4.33 20.00 52.13
CA ARG A 47 4.51 19.01 53.21
C ARG A 47 5.81 18.19 53.03
N LEU A 48 6.77 18.61 53.87
CA LEU A 48 7.94 17.97 54.47
C LEU A 48 7.97 16.42 54.46
N GLY A 49 9.05 15.82 53.96
CA GLY A 49 10.09 15.10 54.77
C GLY A 49 9.99 13.59 54.48
N THR A 50 10.99 12.74 54.33
CA THR A 50 12.40 12.61 54.77
C THR A 50 12.94 11.42 53.91
N LEU A 51 14.15 11.32 53.36
CA LEU A 51 15.41 10.94 54.02
C LEU A 51 16.50 10.86 52.92
N LEU A 52 17.68 11.40 53.23
CA LEU A 52 18.93 11.31 52.47
C LEU A 52 19.90 10.43 53.28
N ALA A 53 20.45 9.37 52.67
CA ALA A 53 21.73 8.72 52.99
C ALA A 53 21.88 7.51 52.04
N GLY A 54 23.00 7.22 51.37
CA GLY A 54 24.32 7.80 51.47
C GLY A 54 25.19 7.48 50.26
N MET A 55 26.32 8.18 50.22
CA MET A 55 27.48 7.97 49.36
C MET A 55 28.09 6.59 49.62
N ALA A 56 28.68 5.95 48.60
CA ALA A 56 30.14 5.88 48.48
C ALA A 56 30.58 4.99 47.31
N CYS A 57 31.65 5.46 46.69
CA CYS A 57 32.43 4.95 45.59
C CYS A 57 33.51 3.97 46.09
N SER A 58 33.91 2.99 45.26
CA SER A 58 35.23 2.30 45.18
C SER A 58 35.04 0.86 44.68
N HIS A 59 35.90 0.18 43.93
CA HIS A 59 37.03 0.42 43.01
C HIS A 59 37.46 -1.00 42.54
N LEU A 60 38.23 -1.09 41.44
CA LEU A 60 39.18 -2.19 41.05
C LEU A 60 38.57 -3.49 40.46
N ALA A 61 38.80 -3.78 39.16
CA ALA A 61 39.93 -4.53 38.56
C ALA A 61 39.71 -6.06 38.62
N ALA A 62 40.07 -6.94 37.68
CA ALA A 62 41.06 -6.93 36.61
C ALA A 62 40.71 -8.00 35.53
N ALA A 63 41.54 -8.03 34.47
CA ALA A 63 41.52 -8.83 33.25
C ALA A 63 41.73 -10.35 33.42
N SER A 64 41.33 -11.14 32.39
CA SER A 64 42.21 -12.05 31.60
C SER A 64 41.42 -13.11 30.79
N SER A 65 41.73 -13.27 29.49
CA SER A 65 41.50 -14.50 28.67
C SER A 65 42.69 -15.49 28.84
N PRO A 66 42.88 -16.63 28.12
CA PRO A 66 42.09 -17.33 27.07
C PRO A 66 42.04 -18.90 27.16
N ALA A 67 41.42 -19.54 26.15
CA ALA A 67 41.87 -20.75 25.41
C ALA A 67 41.14 -22.12 25.53
N ALA A 68 41.12 -22.79 24.34
CA ALA A 68 40.97 -24.23 24.01
C ALA A 68 39.57 -24.88 24.13
N ALA A 69 38.91 -25.45 23.10
CA ALA A 69 39.21 -26.44 22.04
C ALA A 69 38.68 -27.86 22.36
N CYS A 70 38.22 -28.55 21.30
CA CYS A 70 38.06 -30.02 21.12
C CYS A 70 36.63 -30.64 21.11
N THR A 71 36.14 -30.89 19.89
CA THR A 71 35.59 -32.15 19.31
C THR A 71 35.01 -33.26 20.21
N THR A 72 33.77 -33.72 19.94
CA THR A 72 33.42 -35.02 19.25
C THR A 72 31.94 -35.48 19.41
N LEU A 73 31.43 -36.04 18.31
CA LEU A 73 30.48 -37.16 18.11
C LEU A 73 28.98 -37.18 18.57
N ARG A 74 28.13 -37.33 17.53
CA ARG A 74 27.05 -38.33 17.28
C ARG A 74 26.14 -38.81 18.42
N ALA A 75 24.81 -38.76 18.17
CA ALA A 75 23.94 -39.95 18.08
C ALA A 75 22.56 -39.65 17.47
N ARG A 76 22.11 -40.58 16.60
CA ARG A 76 20.76 -40.75 16.05
C ARG A 76 19.78 -41.27 17.12
N ALA A 77 18.49 -40.95 16.98
CA ALA A 77 17.42 -41.81 17.46
C ALA A 77 16.22 -41.79 16.49
N THR A 78 15.76 -42.99 16.14
CA THR A 78 14.64 -43.34 15.25
C THR A 78 13.46 -43.87 16.07
N SER A 79 12.23 -43.51 15.66
CA SER A 79 10.88 -44.18 15.66
C SER A 79 10.56 -45.37 16.60
N PRO A 80 9.29 -45.60 17.03
CA PRO A 80 8.13 -46.05 16.18
C PRO A 80 6.78 -45.35 16.51
N VAL A 81 5.82 -45.12 15.59
CA VAL A 81 4.83 -45.98 14.87
C VAL A 81 3.85 -46.78 15.74
N ALA A 82 2.56 -46.39 15.68
CA ALA A 82 1.30 -47.19 15.63
C ALA A 82 0.15 -46.34 16.24
N GLY A 83 -1.11 -46.32 15.78
CA GLY A 83 -1.81 -47.12 14.80
C GLY A 83 -3.25 -46.57 14.58
N PHE A 84 -3.87 -47.09 13.52
CA PHE A 84 -5.19 -46.82 12.97
C PHE A 84 -6.38 -46.99 13.94
N ALA A 85 -7.46 -46.23 13.71
CA ALA A 85 -8.83 -46.76 13.64
C ALA A 85 -9.80 -45.80 12.91
N ARG A 86 -10.56 -46.36 11.96
CA ARG A 86 -11.69 -45.75 11.22
C ARG A 86 -13.03 -46.19 11.86
N LEU A 87 -14.01 -45.27 11.89
CA LEU A 87 -15.49 -45.34 11.64
C LEU A 87 -16.30 -46.61 12.01
N PRO A 88 -17.59 -46.49 12.45
CA PRO A 88 -18.76 -46.11 11.60
C PRO A 88 -19.71 -45.09 12.27
N ALA A 89 -20.42 -44.19 11.57
CA ALA A 89 -21.61 -44.27 10.71
C ALA A 89 -22.98 -44.50 11.42
N THR A 90 -23.79 -43.42 11.38
CA THR A 90 -25.27 -43.30 11.33
C THR A 90 -26.16 -43.79 12.47
N LEU A 91 -27.08 -42.92 12.92
CA LEU A 91 -28.52 -43.16 13.12
C LEU A 91 -29.26 -41.84 13.51
N HIS A 92 -30.25 -41.43 12.70
CA HIS A 92 -31.46 -40.67 13.10
C HIS A 92 -32.54 -41.70 13.53
N PRO A 93 -33.75 -41.37 14.09
CA PRO A 93 -34.47 -40.10 14.26
C PRO A 93 -34.92 -39.87 15.75
N GLU A 94 -35.54 -38.77 16.17
CA GLU A 94 -37.00 -38.55 16.16
C GLU A 94 -37.39 -37.16 16.72
N SER A 95 -38.66 -36.85 16.47
CA SER A 95 -39.49 -35.66 16.64
C SER A 95 -39.70 -35.15 18.08
N GLY A 96 -39.99 -33.85 18.17
CA GLY A 96 -40.52 -33.21 19.38
C GLY A 96 -40.78 -31.72 19.17
N GLY A 97 -42.01 -31.37 18.78
CA GLY A 97 -42.44 -29.99 18.64
C GLY A 97 -42.71 -29.31 19.98
N LEU A 98 -42.53 -27.99 20.03
CA LEU A 98 -43.28 -27.12 20.93
C LEU A 98 -43.39 -25.72 20.32
N ALA A 99 -44.63 -25.28 20.12
CA ALA A 99 -45.00 -23.98 19.62
C ALA A 99 -44.83 -22.89 20.70
N LEU A 100 -44.33 -21.71 20.32
CA LEU A 100 -44.54 -20.47 21.07
C LEU A 100 -44.76 -19.30 20.10
N ARG A 101 -45.83 -18.58 20.39
CA ARG A 101 -46.44 -17.49 19.63
C ARG A 101 -45.56 -16.25 19.55
N GLY A 102 -45.54 -15.65 18.36
CA GLY A 102 -45.83 -14.23 18.15
C GLY A 102 -44.67 -13.25 18.27
N ARG A 103 -44.30 -12.64 17.13
CA ARG A 103 -44.08 -11.19 16.99
C ARG A 103 -44.02 -10.78 15.51
N ARG A 104 -44.63 -9.62 15.26
CA ARG A 104 -44.95 -8.94 13.99
C ARG A 104 -43.91 -9.10 12.87
N ALA A 105 -44.42 -9.42 11.68
CA ALA A 105 -43.72 -9.22 10.41
C ALA A 105 -43.44 -7.73 10.19
N VAL A 106 -42.18 -7.37 10.01
CA VAL A 106 -41.73 -6.08 9.51
C VAL A 106 -41.41 -6.28 8.04
N THR A 107 -42.20 -5.68 7.15
CA THR A 107 -41.89 -5.58 5.72
C THR A 107 -40.63 -4.72 5.56
N PRO A 108 -39.57 -5.20 4.90
CA PRO A 108 -38.47 -4.31 4.54
C PRO A 108 -38.95 -3.38 3.42
N VAL A 109 -38.94 -2.07 3.70
CA VAL A 109 -39.03 -1.04 2.68
C VAL A 109 -37.73 -1.09 1.89
N VAL A 110 -37.79 -1.58 0.66
CA VAL A 110 -36.67 -1.52 -0.28
C VAL A 110 -36.60 -0.08 -0.77
N VAL A 111 -35.69 0.71 -0.20
CA VAL A 111 -35.28 1.99 -0.79
C VAL A 111 -34.21 1.66 -1.81
N ALA A 112 -34.57 1.71 -3.08
CA ALA A 112 -33.61 1.65 -4.17
C ALA A 112 -32.68 2.87 -4.03
N ALA A 113 -31.42 2.63 -3.70
CA ALA A 113 -30.38 3.63 -3.83
C ALA A 113 -30.09 3.78 -5.32
N GLU A 114 -30.65 4.81 -5.95
CA GLU A 114 -30.20 5.22 -7.28
C GLU A 114 -28.74 5.65 -7.18
N THR A 115 -27.87 4.95 -7.89
CA THR A 115 -26.50 5.37 -8.15
C THR A 115 -26.53 6.66 -8.94
N ALA A 116 -26.17 7.78 -8.31
CA ALA A 116 -25.85 9.01 -9.02
C ALA A 116 -24.58 8.75 -9.87
N ALA A 117 -24.78 8.34 -11.12
CA ALA A 117 -23.73 8.37 -12.11
C ALA A 117 -23.35 9.84 -12.34
N ALA A 118 -22.09 10.19 -12.08
CA ALA A 118 -21.56 11.50 -12.41
C ALA A 118 -21.79 11.78 -13.90
N ALA A 119 -22.36 12.95 -14.22
CA ALA A 119 -22.57 13.37 -15.59
C ALA A 119 -21.22 13.43 -16.34
N PRO A 120 -21.11 12.89 -17.56
CA PRO A 120 -19.87 12.92 -18.31
C PRO A 120 -19.51 14.36 -18.64
N VAL A 121 -18.28 14.76 -18.30
CA VAL A 121 -17.69 16.03 -18.72
C VAL A 121 -17.45 15.92 -20.22
N ALA A 122 -18.16 16.72 -21.02
CA ALA A 122 -18.03 16.75 -22.46
C ALA A 122 -16.63 17.26 -22.87
N ASP A 123 -16.05 16.66 -23.91
CA ASP A 123 -14.88 17.26 -24.58
C ASP A 123 -15.31 18.57 -25.26
N ARG A 124 -14.34 19.42 -25.63
CA ARG A 124 -14.55 20.76 -26.21
C ARG A 124 -15.40 20.76 -27.49
N ASP A 125 -15.59 19.59 -28.09
CA ASP A 125 -16.34 19.38 -29.34
C ASP A 125 -17.74 18.78 -29.14
N GLY A 126 -18.27 18.73 -27.90
CA GLY A 126 -19.66 18.31 -27.64
C GLY A 126 -19.95 16.82 -27.91
N THR A 127 -18.92 16.02 -28.19
CA THR A 127 -19.03 14.56 -28.23
C THR A 127 -18.94 14.05 -26.78
N PRO A 128 -19.81 13.12 -26.32
CA PRO A 128 -19.60 12.45 -25.05
C PRO A 128 -18.23 11.80 -25.12
N ALA A 129 -17.26 12.28 -24.33
CA ALA A 129 -15.99 11.60 -24.21
C ALA A 129 -16.31 10.15 -23.84
N ALA A 130 -15.92 9.20 -24.70
CA ALA A 130 -16.12 7.79 -24.40
C ALA A 130 -15.56 7.56 -23.00
N VAL A 131 -16.39 7.12 -22.06
CA VAL A 131 -15.98 6.96 -20.66
C VAL A 131 -14.87 5.91 -20.65
N LYS A 132 -13.62 6.38 -20.59
CA LYS A 132 -12.43 5.53 -20.52
C LYS A 132 -12.62 4.65 -19.28
N GLN A 133 -12.40 3.34 -19.42
CA GLN A 133 -12.42 2.42 -18.27
C GLN A 133 -11.47 2.92 -17.16
N PRO A 134 -11.69 2.59 -15.89
CA PRO A 134 -10.86 3.16 -14.81
C PRO A 134 -9.47 2.51 -14.77
N ILE A 135 -8.51 3.23 -14.18
CA ILE A 135 -7.35 2.63 -13.52
C ILE A 135 -7.82 2.09 -12.17
N ILE A 136 -7.43 0.87 -11.80
CA ILE A 136 -7.80 0.29 -10.51
C ILE A 136 -6.65 0.48 -9.53
N VAL A 137 -6.94 1.12 -8.41
CA VAL A 137 -6.00 1.25 -7.28
C VAL A 137 -6.34 0.15 -6.28
N ILE A 138 -5.40 -0.77 -6.08
CA ILE A 138 -5.47 -1.78 -5.01
C ILE A 138 -4.84 -1.17 -3.76
N ASP A 139 -5.68 -0.81 -2.81
CA ASP A 139 -5.31 -0.23 -1.53
C ASP A 139 -4.95 -1.33 -0.52
N ASN A 140 -3.69 -1.32 -0.09
CA ASN A 140 -3.17 -2.26 0.90
C ASN A 140 -3.22 -1.73 2.33
N TYR A 141 -4.22 -0.91 2.66
CA TYR A 141 -4.42 -0.36 4.02
C TYR A 141 -3.35 0.62 4.46
N ASP A 142 -2.86 1.42 3.52
CA ASP A 142 -1.87 2.47 3.80
C ASP A 142 -2.49 3.87 3.83
N SER A 143 -1.99 4.70 4.73
CA SER A 143 -2.47 6.08 4.90
C SER A 143 -2.02 7.01 3.76
N PHE A 144 -0.93 6.67 3.06
CA PHE A 144 -0.43 7.42 1.92
C PHE A 144 -1.19 7.13 0.61
N THR A 145 -2.01 6.08 0.56
CA THR A 145 -2.88 5.80 -0.59
C THR A 145 -3.75 7.01 -0.97
N TYR A 146 -4.21 7.79 0.02
CA TYR A 146 -4.96 9.02 -0.22
C TYR A 146 -4.17 10.05 -1.06
N ASN A 147 -2.88 10.21 -0.80
CA ASN A 147 -2.03 11.17 -1.52
C ASN A 147 -1.78 10.72 -2.96
N LEU A 148 -1.59 9.41 -3.21
CA LEU A 148 -1.54 8.85 -4.56
C LEU A 148 -2.83 9.16 -5.32
N CYS A 149 -3.98 8.90 -4.70
CA CYS A 149 -5.29 9.17 -5.29
C CYS A 149 -5.50 10.66 -5.55
N GLN A 150 -5.01 11.53 -4.66
CA GLN A 150 -5.04 12.98 -4.87
C GLN A 150 -4.24 13.37 -6.11
N TYR A 151 -3.02 12.87 -6.29
CA TYR A 151 -2.23 13.13 -7.49
C TYR A 151 -2.92 12.64 -8.76
N MET A 152 -3.52 11.44 -8.73
CA MET A 152 -4.30 10.92 -9.85
C MET A 152 -5.51 11.80 -10.18
N GLY A 153 -6.23 12.28 -9.17
CA GLY A 153 -7.37 13.19 -9.32
C GLY A 153 -6.98 14.56 -9.87
N GLU A 154 -5.89 15.15 -9.38
CA GLU A 154 -5.35 16.41 -9.89
C GLU A 154 -4.84 16.30 -11.34
N LEU A 155 -4.46 15.09 -11.78
CA LEU A 155 -4.09 14.79 -13.16
C LEU A 155 -5.31 14.46 -14.04
N GLY A 156 -6.53 14.47 -13.49
CA GLY A 156 -7.76 14.18 -14.22
C GLY A 156 -7.93 12.70 -14.63
N LEU A 157 -7.26 11.78 -13.94
CA LEU A 157 -7.35 10.35 -14.26
C LEU A 157 -8.69 9.79 -13.78
N ASN A 158 -9.30 8.92 -14.60
CA ASN A 158 -10.42 8.10 -14.14
C ASN A 158 -9.90 6.88 -13.39
N PHE A 159 -10.18 6.76 -12.09
CA PHE A 159 -9.73 5.64 -11.29
C PHE A 159 -10.76 5.24 -10.23
N GLU A 160 -10.68 3.99 -9.81
CA GLU A 160 -11.47 3.44 -8.70
C GLU A 160 -10.54 2.74 -7.70
N VAL A 161 -10.84 2.89 -6.41
CA VAL A 161 -10.03 2.36 -5.31
C VAL A 161 -10.78 1.21 -4.63
N TYR A 162 -10.08 0.10 -4.43
CA TYR A 162 -10.59 -1.09 -3.75
C TYR A 162 -9.54 -1.60 -2.78
N ARG A 163 -9.97 -2.08 -1.60
CA ARG A 163 -9.06 -2.78 -0.70
C ARG A 163 -8.62 -4.10 -1.31
N ASN A 164 -7.43 -4.55 -0.91
CA ASN A 164 -6.82 -5.78 -1.43
C ASN A 164 -7.60 -7.08 -1.14
N ASP A 165 -8.64 -7.01 -0.31
CA ASP A 165 -9.52 -8.11 0.09
C ASP A 165 -10.99 -7.89 -0.31
N GLU A 166 -11.31 -6.78 -0.99
CA GLU A 166 -12.68 -6.44 -1.41
C GLU A 166 -13.08 -7.08 -2.75
N LEU A 167 -12.10 -7.42 -3.59
CA LEU A 167 -12.30 -7.96 -4.93
C LEU A 167 -11.52 -9.26 -5.12
N THR A 168 -12.05 -10.12 -5.98
CA THR A 168 -11.33 -11.25 -6.58
C THR A 168 -10.63 -10.83 -7.88
N ILE A 169 -9.60 -11.55 -8.31
CA ILE A 169 -8.91 -11.29 -9.58
C ILE A 169 -9.87 -11.34 -10.77
N GLU A 170 -10.84 -12.26 -10.74
CA GLU A 170 -11.85 -12.44 -11.75
C GLU A 170 -12.81 -11.25 -11.81
N GLU A 171 -13.11 -10.62 -10.68
CA GLU A 171 -13.86 -9.36 -10.63
C GLU A 171 -13.07 -8.23 -11.27
N VAL A 172 -11.80 -8.05 -10.87
CA VAL A 172 -10.91 -7.04 -11.47
C VAL A 172 -10.82 -7.24 -12.99
N LYS A 173 -10.67 -8.49 -13.45
CA LYS A 173 -10.63 -8.82 -14.89
C LYS A 173 -11.93 -8.45 -15.61
N ARG A 174 -13.09 -8.66 -14.99
CA ARG A 174 -14.40 -8.28 -15.57
C ARG A 174 -14.58 -6.77 -15.68
N MET A 175 -13.94 -6.00 -14.81
CA MET A 175 -13.96 -4.54 -14.86
C MET A 175 -13.15 -3.96 -16.04
N LYS A 176 -12.28 -4.77 -16.67
CA LYS A 176 -11.45 -4.38 -17.82
C LYS A 176 -10.65 -3.08 -17.56
N PRO A 177 -9.84 -3.04 -16.49
CA PRO A 177 -9.12 -1.83 -16.13
C PRO A 177 -8.08 -1.50 -17.19
N ARG A 178 -7.85 -0.20 -17.39
CA ARG A 178 -6.82 0.28 -18.34
C ARG A 178 -5.42 0.14 -17.78
N GLY A 179 -5.31 0.15 -16.45
CA GLY A 179 -4.07 0.00 -15.70
C GLY A 179 -4.39 -0.33 -14.24
N ILE A 180 -3.40 -0.82 -13.52
CA ILE A 180 -3.52 -1.17 -12.11
C ILE A 180 -2.39 -0.49 -11.33
N LEU A 181 -2.74 0.18 -10.24
CA LEU A 181 -1.79 0.72 -9.27
C LEU A 181 -1.89 -0.09 -7.98
N ILE A 182 -0.78 -0.69 -7.56
CA ILE A 182 -0.68 -1.37 -6.26
C ILE A 182 -0.02 -0.42 -5.28
N SER A 183 -0.80 0.01 -4.30
CA SER A 183 -0.38 1.00 -3.30
C SER A 183 0.63 0.43 -2.28
N PRO A 184 1.30 1.31 -1.50
CA PRO A 184 2.04 0.89 -0.30
C PRO A 184 1.13 0.17 0.70
N GLY A 185 1.74 -0.50 1.68
CA GLY A 185 1.03 -1.19 2.75
C GLY A 185 1.95 -1.51 3.92
N PRO A 186 1.39 -1.76 5.11
CA PRO A 186 2.11 -2.41 6.19
C PRO A 186 2.29 -3.91 5.91
N GLY A 187 3.21 -4.54 6.62
CA GLY A 187 3.39 -6.00 6.57
C GLY A 187 4.30 -6.47 5.44
N GLU A 188 4.13 -7.73 5.05
CA GLU A 188 4.88 -8.40 3.97
C GLU A 188 3.95 -8.63 2.76
N PRO A 189 4.46 -8.84 1.53
CA PRO A 189 3.59 -9.05 0.37
C PRO A 189 2.64 -10.24 0.49
N GLN A 190 2.91 -11.23 1.33
CA GLN A 190 1.97 -12.34 1.59
C GLN A 190 0.69 -11.86 2.28
N ASP A 191 0.72 -10.71 2.97
CA ASP A 191 -0.42 -10.09 3.61
C ASP A 191 -1.21 -9.17 2.65
N SER A 192 -0.74 -8.98 1.40
CA SER A 192 -1.25 -7.98 0.46
C SER A 192 -2.50 -8.39 -0.33
N GLY A 193 -3.26 -9.38 0.16
CA GLY A 193 -4.48 -9.87 -0.48
C GLY A 193 -4.26 -10.27 -1.94
N ILE A 194 -5.05 -9.71 -2.85
CA ILE A 194 -4.96 -10.00 -4.29
C ILE A 194 -3.74 -9.38 -5.00
N SER A 195 -2.92 -8.56 -4.34
CA SER A 195 -1.88 -7.77 -5.03
C SER A 195 -0.82 -8.64 -5.71
N LEU A 196 -0.34 -9.69 -5.03
CA LEU A 196 0.62 -10.64 -5.61
C LEU A 196 0.03 -11.37 -6.83
N GLN A 197 -1.18 -11.89 -6.69
CA GLN A 197 -1.89 -12.62 -7.75
C GLN A 197 -2.20 -11.69 -8.95
N THR A 198 -2.45 -10.41 -8.69
CA THR A 198 -2.66 -9.39 -9.73
C THR A 198 -1.44 -9.24 -10.63
N VAL A 199 -0.23 -9.22 -10.05
CA VAL A 199 1.01 -9.15 -10.84
C VAL A 199 1.13 -10.36 -11.77
N LEU A 200 0.90 -11.57 -11.23
CA LEU A 200 1.06 -12.82 -11.98
C LEU A 200 0.02 -12.99 -13.08
N GLU A 201 -1.25 -12.73 -12.79
CA GLU A 201 -2.36 -13.08 -13.69
C GLU A 201 -2.76 -11.95 -14.64
N LEU A 202 -2.69 -10.69 -14.18
CA LEU A 202 -3.13 -9.54 -14.96
C LEU A 202 -1.95 -8.79 -15.60
N GLY A 203 -0.78 -8.83 -14.97
CA GLY A 203 0.44 -8.18 -15.44
C GLY A 203 0.80 -8.49 -16.89
N PRO A 204 0.66 -9.72 -17.41
CA PRO A 204 0.94 -10.00 -18.83
C PRO A 204 0.08 -9.21 -19.83
N THR A 205 -1.05 -8.65 -19.40
CA THR A 205 -2.06 -8.03 -20.28
C THR A 205 -2.47 -6.61 -19.90
N ILE A 206 -2.11 -6.14 -18.70
CA ILE A 206 -2.54 -4.85 -18.16
C ILE A 206 -1.32 -4.14 -17.55
N PRO A 207 -1.10 -2.85 -17.84
CA PRO A 207 -0.08 -2.03 -17.16
C PRO A 207 -0.22 -2.07 -15.64
N ILE A 208 0.88 -2.35 -14.93
CA ILE A 208 0.94 -2.40 -13.46
C ILE A 208 2.01 -1.44 -12.96
N PHE A 209 1.64 -0.60 -11.99
CA PHE A 209 2.58 0.23 -11.24
C PHE A 209 2.50 -0.06 -9.74
N GLY A 210 3.59 -0.56 -9.17
CA GLY A 210 3.69 -0.87 -7.74
C GLY A 210 4.48 0.19 -6.96
N VAL A 211 3.98 0.63 -5.80
CA VAL A 211 4.67 1.58 -4.91
C VAL A 211 4.98 0.91 -3.57
N CYS A 212 6.24 1.01 -3.12
CA CYS A 212 6.75 0.43 -1.88
C CYS A 212 6.43 -1.07 -1.77
N MET A 213 5.36 -1.45 -1.04
CA MET A 213 4.90 -2.84 -1.00
C MET A 213 4.48 -3.35 -2.38
N GLY A 214 3.94 -2.50 -3.26
CA GLY A 214 3.63 -2.90 -4.63
C GLY A 214 4.85 -3.36 -5.44
N LEU A 215 6.02 -2.73 -5.25
CA LEU A 215 7.27 -3.23 -5.85
C LEU A 215 7.69 -4.57 -5.21
N GLN A 216 7.50 -4.72 -3.91
CA GLN A 216 7.81 -5.97 -3.21
C GLN A 216 6.92 -7.12 -3.72
N CYS A 217 5.63 -6.88 -3.95
CA CYS A 217 4.75 -7.83 -4.63
C CYS A 217 5.28 -8.21 -6.02
N ILE A 218 5.79 -7.23 -6.80
CA ILE A 218 6.37 -7.50 -8.12
C ILE A 218 7.63 -8.38 -7.98
N GLY A 219 8.55 -8.03 -7.08
CA GLY A 219 9.75 -8.81 -6.82
C GLY A 219 9.44 -10.25 -6.42
N GLU A 220 8.52 -10.42 -5.47
CA GLU A 220 8.12 -11.73 -4.97
C GLU A 220 7.38 -12.58 -5.99
N ALA A 221 6.49 -11.97 -6.79
CA ALA A 221 5.76 -12.67 -7.86
C ALA A 221 6.72 -13.37 -8.83
N PHE A 222 7.91 -12.79 -9.05
CA PHE A 222 8.93 -13.36 -9.95
C PHE A 222 10.04 -14.09 -9.20
N GLY A 223 9.86 -14.41 -7.91
CA GLY A 223 10.75 -15.29 -7.14
C GLY A 223 11.81 -14.58 -6.30
N GLY A 224 11.78 -13.24 -6.23
CA GLY A 224 12.64 -12.48 -5.32
C GLY A 224 12.22 -12.66 -3.86
N LYS A 225 13.17 -12.73 -2.93
CA LYS A 225 12.85 -12.75 -1.50
C LYS A 225 12.72 -11.34 -0.97
N ILE A 226 11.80 -11.16 -0.04
CA ILE A 226 11.60 -9.90 0.69
C ILE A 226 12.26 -10.03 2.05
N ILE A 227 13.23 -9.15 2.31
CA ILE A 227 14.00 -9.15 3.55
C ILE A 227 13.93 -7.80 4.23
N ARG A 228 14.27 -7.75 5.51
CA ARG A 228 14.49 -6.48 6.19
C ARG A 228 15.67 -5.75 5.58
N VAL A 229 15.54 -4.43 5.44
CA VAL A 229 16.62 -3.56 4.96
C VAL A 229 17.88 -3.79 5.81
N PRO A 230 19.02 -4.20 5.20
CA PRO A 230 20.26 -4.48 5.94
C PRO A 230 20.80 -3.26 6.70
N SER A 231 20.63 -2.06 6.13
CA SER A 231 21.05 -0.78 6.72
C SER A 231 20.10 -0.25 7.81
N GLY A 232 19.09 -1.02 8.22
CA GLY A 232 18.06 -0.62 9.18
C GLY A 232 16.87 0.12 8.58
N VAL A 233 15.81 0.31 9.38
CA VAL A 233 14.53 0.88 8.95
C VAL A 233 14.68 2.31 8.42
N MET A 234 14.00 2.59 7.31
CA MET A 234 14.08 3.86 6.58
C MET A 234 12.73 4.54 6.65
N HIS A 235 12.47 5.33 7.71
CA HIS A 235 11.21 6.03 7.89
C HIS A 235 11.40 7.55 7.85
N GLY A 236 10.78 8.22 6.88
CA GLY A 236 10.82 9.68 6.76
C GLY A 236 12.17 10.24 6.32
N LYS A 237 13.01 9.42 5.66
CA LYS A 237 14.31 9.83 5.16
C LYS A 237 14.21 10.21 3.68
N SER A 238 14.93 11.24 3.28
CA SER A 238 15.19 11.51 1.87
C SER A 238 16.47 10.78 1.43
N SER A 239 16.52 10.37 0.16
CA SER A 239 17.73 9.81 -0.45
C SER A 239 17.83 10.29 -1.91
N PRO A 240 19.03 10.59 -2.41
CA PRO A 240 19.26 10.68 -3.85
C PRO A 240 19.03 9.31 -4.49
N VAL A 241 18.18 9.26 -5.51
CA VAL A 241 17.90 8.05 -6.30
C VAL A 241 18.39 8.28 -7.72
N TYR A 242 19.27 7.40 -8.16
CA TYR A 242 19.75 7.33 -9.53
C TYR A 242 18.84 6.39 -10.32
N TYR A 243 18.68 6.64 -11.61
CA TYR A 243 17.96 5.74 -12.50
C TYR A 243 18.68 5.58 -13.84
N ASP A 244 18.37 4.49 -14.53
CA ASP A 244 18.93 4.19 -15.83
C ASP A 244 18.21 4.99 -16.94
N GLU A 245 18.92 5.97 -17.51
CA GLU A 245 18.44 6.81 -18.61
C GLU A 245 18.38 6.07 -19.96
N VAL A 246 19.10 4.96 -20.10
CA VAL A 246 19.21 4.20 -21.35
C VAL A 246 18.01 3.28 -21.57
N LEU A 247 17.26 2.95 -20.51
CA LEU A 247 16.08 2.06 -20.58
C LEU A 247 14.91 2.59 -21.44
N GLY A 248 15.07 3.76 -22.05
CA GLY A 248 14.12 4.37 -22.97
C GLY A 248 12.98 5.04 -22.22
N LYS A 249 11.76 4.96 -22.78
CA LYS A 249 10.55 5.35 -22.04
C LYS A 249 10.57 4.57 -20.71
N SER A 250 10.38 5.28 -19.60
CA SER A 250 10.31 4.73 -18.25
C SER A 250 9.45 5.67 -17.40
N ILE A 251 9.03 5.22 -16.22
CA ILE A 251 8.32 6.07 -15.26
C ILE A 251 9.16 7.29 -14.79
N PHE A 252 10.46 7.32 -15.09
CA PHE A 252 11.40 8.38 -14.73
C PHE A 252 11.64 9.43 -15.84
N GLU A 253 10.88 9.37 -16.94
CA GLU A 253 11.04 10.34 -18.04
C GLU A 253 10.86 11.79 -17.55
N GLY A 254 11.88 12.62 -17.80
CA GLY A 254 11.88 14.04 -17.46
C GLY A 254 12.13 14.35 -15.98
N LEU A 255 12.63 13.39 -15.20
CA LEU A 255 13.12 13.63 -13.83
C LEU A 255 14.58 14.09 -13.82
N SER A 256 15.01 14.68 -12.70
CA SER A 256 16.44 14.88 -12.42
C SER A 256 17.15 13.56 -12.10
N ASN A 257 18.45 13.44 -12.43
CA ASN A 257 19.24 12.23 -12.15
C ASN A 257 20.57 12.59 -11.44
N PRO A 258 20.71 12.34 -10.13
CA PRO A 258 19.72 11.75 -9.24
C PRO A 258 18.58 12.73 -8.89
N PHE A 259 17.40 12.19 -8.56
CA PHE A 259 16.30 12.96 -7.94
C PHE A 259 16.19 12.65 -6.45
N THR A 260 15.52 13.53 -5.70
CA THR A 260 15.26 13.30 -4.27
C THR A 260 13.99 12.50 -4.07
N ALA A 261 14.08 11.38 -3.34
CA ALA A 261 12.94 10.52 -3.04
C ALA A 261 12.79 10.22 -1.54
N ALA A 262 11.53 10.08 -1.10
CA ALA A 262 11.16 9.75 0.26
C ALA A 262 11.12 8.23 0.51
N ARG A 263 11.71 7.80 1.63
CA ARG A 263 11.82 6.39 2.01
C ARG A 263 11.03 6.15 3.30
N TYR A 264 10.13 5.16 3.29
CA TYR A 264 9.34 4.74 4.47
C TYR A 264 9.37 3.23 4.75
N HIS A 265 10.21 2.48 4.04
CA HIS A 265 10.19 1.02 4.04
C HIS A 265 11.13 0.39 5.07
N SER A 266 10.70 -0.75 5.63
CA SER A 266 11.49 -1.64 6.47
C SER A 266 11.95 -2.90 5.72
N LEU A 267 11.30 -3.19 4.60
CA LEU A 267 11.53 -4.35 3.75
C LEU A 267 11.99 -3.91 2.36
N VAL A 268 12.72 -4.79 1.68
CA VAL A 268 13.22 -4.65 0.30
C VAL A 268 13.32 -6.01 -0.37
N ILE A 269 13.43 -6.02 -1.68
CA ILE A 269 13.85 -7.20 -2.45
C ILE A 269 15.33 -7.45 -2.12
N GLU A 270 15.66 -8.68 -1.71
CA GLU A 270 17.04 -9.12 -1.45
C GLU A 270 17.84 -9.12 -2.76
N GLU A 271 19.05 -8.55 -2.73
CA GLU A 271 19.92 -8.43 -3.89
C GLU A 271 20.35 -9.81 -4.41
N GLU A 272 20.74 -10.72 -3.51
CA GLU A 272 21.22 -12.05 -3.86
C GLU A 272 20.15 -12.96 -4.48
N SER A 273 18.88 -12.71 -4.19
CA SER A 273 17.75 -13.42 -4.80
C SER A 273 16.96 -12.57 -5.77
N PHE A 274 17.48 -11.42 -6.20
CA PHE A 274 16.80 -10.57 -7.16
C PHE A 274 16.55 -11.36 -8.47
N PRO A 275 15.30 -11.42 -8.97
CA PRO A 275 14.94 -12.31 -10.07
C PRO A 275 15.37 -11.74 -11.43
N HIS A 276 16.67 -11.75 -11.70
CA HIS A 276 17.28 -11.14 -12.88
C HIS A 276 16.80 -11.74 -14.21
N ASP A 277 16.25 -12.95 -14.22
CA ASP A 277 15.71 -13.53 -15.46
C ASP A 277 14.42 -12.81 -15.90
N GLU A 278 13.63 -12.31 -14.96
CA GLU A 278 12.32 -11.69 -15.23
C GLU A 278 12.35 -10.16 -15.09
N LEU A 279 13.10 -9.64 -14.12
CA LEU A 279 13.17 -8.22 -13.77
C LEU A 279 14.53 -7.61 -14.11
N GLU A 280 14.52 -6.33 -14.44
CA GLU A 280 15.70 -5.47 -14.48
C GLU A 280 15.55 -4.31 -13.50
N VAL A 281 16.63 -4.00 -12.78
CA VAL A 281 16.71 -2.86 -11.87
C VAL A 281 16.74 -1.57 -12.70
N THR A 282 15.88 -0.62 -12.35
CA THR A 282 15.73 0.63 -13.12
C THR A 282 16.09 1.87 -12.31
N ALA A 283 16.17 1.76 -10.98
CA ALA A 283 16.66 2.81 -10.11
C ALA A 283 17.33 2.23 -8.87
N TRP A 284 18.30 2.95 -8.31
CA TRP A 284 19.08 2.55 -7.14
C TRP A 284 19.56 3.77 -6.33
N THR A 285 19.93 3.56 -5.07
CA THR A 285 20.70 4.55 -4.28
C THR A 285 22.20 4.32 -4.45
N GLU A 286 23.02 5.27 -3.97
CA GLU A 286 24.50 5.21 -4.08
C GLU A 286 25.12 3.95 -3.47
N ASP A 287 24.50 3.39 -2.43
CA ASP A 287 24.89 2.14 -1.77
C ASP A 287 24.37 0.88 -2.49
N GLY A 288 23.79 1.01 -3.69
CA GLY A 288 23.34 -0.11 -4.53
C GLY A 288 21.95 -0.63 -4.20
N LEU A 289 21.23 -0.05 -3.23
CA LEU A 289 19.91 -0.55 -2.87
C LEU A 289 18.91 -0.32 -4.01
N VAL A 290 18.22 -1.39 -4.41
CA VAL A 290 17.21 -1.37 -5.46
C VAL A 290 16.06 -0.42 -5.07
N MET A 291 15.87 0.61 -5.88
CA MET A 291 14.82 1.63 -5.71
C MET A 291 13.70 1.51 -6.73
N ALA A 292 13.92 0.80 -7.84
CA ALA A 292 12.88 0.47 -8.79
C ALA A 292 13.28 -0.72 -9.66
N ALA A 293 12.28 -1.40 -10.21
CA ALA A 293 12.47 -2.46 -11.18
C ALA A 293 11.33 -2.47 -12.20
N ARG A 294 11.59 -3.08 -13.37
CA ARG A 294 10.56 -3.40 -14.35
C ARG A 294 10.74 -4.81 -14.89
N HIS A 295 9.66 -5.40 -15.37
CA HIS A 295 9.74 -6.69 -16.03
C HIS A 295 10.34 -6.54 -17.43
N LYS A 296 11.30 -7.41 -17.76
CA LYS A 296 12.00 -7.44 -19.06
C LYS A 296 11.10 -7.72 -20.26
N LYS A 297 10.13 -8.64 -20.11
CA LYS A 297 9.20 -9.03 -21.17
C LYS A 297 7.96 -8.13 -21.20
N TYR A 298 7.32 -7.97 -20.04
CA TYR A 298 6.13 -7.14 -19.88
C TYR A 298 6.53 -5.77 -19.32
N THR A 299 7.19 -4.95 -20.13
CA THR A 299 7.82 -3.67 -19.68
C THR A 299 6.85 -2.66 -19.08
N HIS A 300 5.54 -2.87 -19.24
CA HIS A 300 4.47 -2.12 -18.58
C HIS A 300 4.20 -2.55 -17.12
N ILE A 301 4.90 -3.56 -16.60
CA ILE A 301 4.95 -3.91 -15.18
C ILE A 301 6.19 -3.23 -14.59
N GLN A 302 5.97 -2.21 -13.76
CA GLN A 302 7.03 -1.42 -13.13
C GLN A 302 6.71 -1.17 -11.66
N GLY A 303 7.71 -0.94 -10.85
CA GLY A 303 7.49 -0.52 -9.46
C GLY A 303 8.64 0.27 -8.88
N VAL A 304 8.35 1.02 -7.82
CA VAL A 304 9.31 1.84 -7.06
C VAL A 304 9.27 1.49 -5.58
N GLN A 305 10.42 1.52 -4.91
CA GLN A 305 10.57 1.22 -3.49
C GLN A 305 10.28 2.46 -2.61
N PHE A 306 10.51 3.65 -3.16
CA PHE A 306 10.26 4.93 -2.51
C PHE A 306 8.82 5.39 -2.72
N HIS A 307 8.45 6.50 -2.07
CA HIS A 307 7.07 7.02 -2.06
C HIS A 307 6.96 8.29 -2.93
N PRO A 308 6.51 8.18 -4.19
CA PRO A 308 6.29 9.33 -5.07
C PRO A 308 5.18 10.28 -4.56
N GLU A 309 4.27 9.81 -3.73
CA GLU A 309 3.19 10.60 -3.14
C GLU A 309 3.62 11.43 -1.92
N SER A 310 4.85 11.24 -1.43
CA SER A 310 5.35 12.01 -0.31
C SER A 310 5.75 13.42 -0.76
N ILE A 311 5.46 14.40 0.10
CA ILE A 311 5.95 15.78 -0.07
C ILE A 311 7.49 15.88 -0.11
N ILE A 312 8.19 14.87 0.41
CA ILE A 312 9.65 14.77 0.38
C ILE A 312 10.17 14.33 -1.01
N THR A 313 9.28 13.89 -1.91
CA THR A 313 9.59 13.54 -3.30
C THR A 313 9.00 14.61 -4.24
N PRO A 314 9.69 15.74 -4.51
CA PRO A 314 9.10 16.89 -5.22
C PRO A 314 8.62 16.54 -6.63
N GLU A 315 9.29 15.60 -7.28
CA GLU A 315 9.00 15.20 -8.65
C GLU A 315 8.05 13.99 -8.74
N GLY A 316 7.51 13.51 -7.62
CA GLY A 316 6.74 12.27 -7.59
C GLY A 316 5.41 12.32 -8.34
N LYS A 317 4.77 13.50 -8.43
CA LYS A 317 3.59 13.68 -9.31
C LYS A 317 3.91 13.45 -10.79
N ARG A 318 5.14 13.74 -11.24
CA ARG A 318 5.59 13.43 -12.61
C ARG A 318 5.65 11.93 -12.85
N ILE A 319 6.05 11.14 -11.86
CA ILE A 319 6.08 9.67 -11.94
C ILE A 319 4.67 9.12 -12.17
N ILE A 320 3.66 9.63 -11.44
CA ILE A 320 2.25 9.23 -11.63
C ILE A 320 1.74 9.63 -13.02
N LEU A 321 2.11 10.83 -13.51
CA LEU A 321 1.80 11.25 -14.87
C LEU A 321 2.45 10.34 -15.93
N ASN A 322 3.70 9.94 -15.73
CA ASN A 322 4.40 9.04 -16.65
C ASN A 322 3.75 7.65 -16.68
N PHE A 323 3.32 7.12 -15.53
CA PHE A 323 2.51 5.90 -15.49
C PHE A 323 1.20 6.04 -16.28
N ALA A 324 0.47 7.15 -16.11
CA ALA A 324 -0.75 7.40 -16.88
C ALA A 324 -0.49 7.43 -18.40
N ARG A 325 0.60 8.07 -18.83
CA ARG A 325 1.02 8.07 -20.24
C ARG A 325 1.34 6.66 -20.76
N TYR A 326 1.96 5.83 -19.93
CA TYR A 326 2.20 4.43 -20.25
C TYR A 326 0.93 3.65 -20.53
N VAL A 327 -0.09 3.85 -19.68
CA VAL A 327 -1.41 3.23 -19.87
C VAL A 327 -1.99 3.63 -21.22
N GLU A 328 -1.96 4.92 -21.57
CA GLU A 328 -2.49 5.41 -22.84
C GLU A 328 -1.74 4.86 -24.07
N GLU A 329 -0.42 4.75 -23.97
CA GLU A 329 0.41 4.21 -25.04
C GLU A 329 0.19 2.71 -25.23
N PHE A 330 0.10 1.95 -24.14
CA PHE A 330 -0.17 0.51 -24.18
C PHE A 330 -1.51 0.21 -24.87
N GLU A 331 -2.53 1.02 -24.63
CA GLU A 331 -3.82 0.88 -25.30
C GLU A 331 -3.77 1.15 -26.79
N LYS A 332 -3.01 2.16 -27.23
CA LYS A 332 -2.82 2.47 -28.66
C LYS A 332 -2.17 1.28 -29.36
N GLN A 333 -1.07 0.78 -28.81
CA GLN A 333 -0.35 -0.38 -29.35
C GLN A 333 -1.22 -1.64 -29.43
N THR A 334 -2.04 -1.87 -28.40
CA THR A 334 -2.96 -3.04 -28.37
C THR A 334 -4.15 -2.88 -29.32
N SER A 335 -4.54 -1.64 -29.64
CA SER A 335 -5.64 -1.35 -30.57
C SER A 335 -5.19 -1.36 -32.03
N GLU A 336 -3.96 -0.94 -32.32
CA GLU A 336 -3.36 -0.94 -33.67
C GLU A 336 -2.89 -2.34 -34.11
N GLY A 337 -2.61 -3.24 -33.16
CA GLY A 337 -2.23 -4.63 -33.42
C GLY A 337 -3.40 -5.62 -33.59
N LYS A 338 -4.65 -5.16 -33.54
CA LYS A 338 -5.88 -5.95 -33.75
C LYS A 338 -6.45 -5.71 -35.14
#